data_AF-A0A4Q5QJX9-F1
#
_entry.id   AF-A0A4Q5QJX9-F1
#
_cell.length_a   1.000
_cell.length_b   1.000
_cell.length_c   1.000
_cell.angle_alpha   90.00
_cell.angle_beta   90.00
_cell.angle_gamma   90.00
#
_symmetry.space_group_name_H-M   'P 1'
#
loop_
_entity.id
_entity.type
_entity.pdbx_description
1 polymer ?
#
loop_
_entity_poly.entity_id
_entity_poly.type
_entity_poly.pdbx_seq_one_letter_code
_entity_poly.pdbx_strand_id
1 'polypeptide(L)' 'GRPDVWPAGDLAVQIEVGRILGHDARPSEKLTRVLAEDWRPYRGAAAIFTWHHYGASGDSPL' A
#
# COMPACT_ATOMS: atom_id res chain seq x y z
N GLY A 1 16.74 -10.52 0.58
CA GLY A 1 15.33 -10.11 0.44
C GLY A 1 15.03 -9.75 -1.00
N ARG A 2 13.78 -9.84 -1.45
CA ARG A 2 13.38 -9.41 -2.80
C ARG A 2 12.91 -7.95 -2.70
N PRO A 3 13.75 -6.96 -3.08
CA PRO A 3 13.50 -5.54 -2.76
C PRO A 3 12.30 -4.95 -3.50
N ASP A 4 11.88 -5.61 -4.59
CA ASP A 4 10.83 -5.15 -5.48
C ASP A 4 9.55 -6.02 -5.38
N VAL A 5 9.18 -6.43 -4.16
CA VAL A 5 7.92 -7.15 -3.89
C VAL A 5 6.81 -6.16 -3.57
N TRP A 6 5.65 -6.33 -4.22
CA TRP A 6 4.49 -5.47 -4.03
C TRP A 6 3.21 -6.30 -3.83
N PRO A 7 2.62 -6.31 -2.63
CA PRO A 7 1.41 -7.08 -2.32
C PRO A 7 0.15 -6.29 -2.66
N ALA A 8 -0.08 -5.97 -3.93
CA ALA A 8 -1.22 -5.13 -4.35
C ALA A 8 -2.61 -5.66 -3.92
N GLY A 9 -2.74 -6.97 -3.66
CA GLY A 9 -3.99 -7.60 -3.21
C GLY A 9 -4.26 -7.46 -1.70
N ASP A 10 -3.30 -6.96 -0.93
CA ASP A 10 -3.45 -6.74 0.52
C ASP A 10 -4.40 -5.56 0.81
N LEU A 11 -5.38 -5.78 1.69
CA LEU A 11 -6.40 -4.78 2.01
C LEU A 11 -5.83 -3.58 2.76
N ALA A 12 -4.92 -3.80 3.72
CA ALA A 12 -4.30 -2.72 4.48
C ALA A 12 -3.45 -1.84 3.55
N VAL A 13 -2.72 -2.47 2.63
CA VAL A 13 -1.96 -1.75 1.59
C VAL A 13 -2.90 -0.94 0.69
N GLN A 14 -3.99 -1.51 0.19
CA GLN A 14 -4.94 -0.78 -0.64
C GLN A 14 -5.54 0.43 0.09
N ILE A 15 -5.98 0.24 1.34
CA ILE A 15 -6.56 1.33 2.16
C ILE A 15 -5.52 2.43 2.37
N GLU A 16 -4.30 2.05 2.76
CA GLU A 16 -3.27 3.02 3.11
C GLU A 16 -2.73 3.77 1.90
N VAL A 17 -2.55 3.10 0.76
CA VAL A 17 -2.24 3.76 -0.52
C VAL A 17 -3.33 4.77 -0.88
N GLY A 18 -4.60 4.41 -0.66
CA GLY A 18 -5.72 5.33 -0.82
C GLY A 18 -5.57 6.60 0.02
N ARG A 19 -5.23 6.44 1.30
CA ARG A 19 -5.04 7.56 2.25
C ARG A 19 -3.85 8.44 1.90
N ILE A 20 -2.68 7.84 1.70
CA ILE A 20 -1.43 8.54 1.38
C ILE A 20 -1.60 9.38 0.11
N LEU A 21 -2.31 8.85 -0.89
CA LEU A 21 -2.51 9.53 -2.17
C LEU A 21 -3.80 10.35 -2.24
N GLY A 22 -4.59 10.41 -1.17
CA GLY A 22 -5.80 11.24 -1.10
C GLY A 22 -6.97 10.75 -1.98
N HIS A 23 -7.09 9.44 -2.19
CA HIS A 23 -8.25 8.86 -2.88
C HIS A 23 -9.49 8.82 -1.97
N ASP A 24 -10.63 9.24 -2.49
CA ASP A 24 -11.93 9.21 -1.77
C ASP A 24 -12.38 7.79 -1.38
N ALA A 25 -11.94 6.79 -2.14
CA ALA A 25 -12.26 5.40 -1.91
C ALA A 25 -10.99 4.53 -2.00
N ARG A 26 -11.05 3.36 -1.36
CA ARG A 26 -9.98 2.36 -1.45
C ARG A 26 -9.70 2.01 -2.93
N PRO A 27 -8.47 2.20 -3.44
CA PRO A 27 -8.09 1.76 -4.78
C PRO A 27 -8.22 0.23 -4.91
N SER A 28 -8.65 -0.23 -6.09
CA SER A 28 -8.66 -1.67 -6.42
C SER A 28 -7.24 -2.24 -6.49
N GLU A 29 -7.08 -3.57 -6.34
CA GLU A 29 -5.78 -4.24 -6.53
C GLU A 29 -5.09 -3.80 -7.84
N LYS A 30 -5.85 -3.73 -8.94
CA LYS A 30 -5.33 -3.34 -10.25
C LYS A 30 -4.75 -1.94 -10.21
N LEU A 31 -5.46 -0.98 -9.61
CA LEU A 31 -5.00 0.40 -9.49
C LEU A 31 -3.79 0.49 -8.54
N THR A 32 -3.84 -0.18 -7.40
CA THR A 32 -2.73 -0.26 -6.43
C THR A 32 -1.46 -0.86 -7.06
N ARG A 33 -1.58 -1.79 -8.00
CA ARG A 33 -0.45 -2.32 -8.77
C ARG A 33 0.15 -1.29 -9.72
N VAL A 34 -0.70 -0.52 -10.41
CA VAL A 34 -0.27 0.55 -11.34
C VAL A 34 0.44 1.68 -10.58
N LEU A 35 -0.15 2.16 -9.49
CA LEU A 35 0.42 3.24 -8.67
C LEU A 35 1.82 2.90 -8.15
N ALA A 36 2.07 1.64 -7.82
CA ALA A 36 3.34 1.20 -7.27
C ALA A 36 4.48 1.09 -8.31
N GLU A 37 4.21 1.19 -9.61
CA GLU A 37 5.26 1.16 -10.63
C GLU A 37 6.24 2.34 -10.49
N ASP A 38 5.75 3.50 -10.01
CA ASP A 38 6.58 4.68 -9.75
C ASP A 38 7.56 4.49 -8.58
N TRP A 39 7.36 3.43 -7.76
CA TRP A 39 8.22 3.12 -6.61
C TRP A 39 9.28 2.07 -6.90
N ARG A 40 9.41 1.63 -8.16
CA ARG A 40 10.47 0.69 -8.53
C ARG A 40 11.85 1.36 -8.40
N PRO A 41 12.88 0.60 -8.00
CA PRO A 41 12.88 -0.83 -7.64
C PRO A 41 12.59 -1.11 -6.15
N TYR A 42 12.03 -0.16 -5.40
CA TYR A 42 11.92 -0.18 -3.94
C TYR A 42 10.52 -0.50 -3.40
N ARG A 43 9.70 -1.22 -4.17
CA ARG A 43 8.32 -1.51 -3.77
C ARG A 43 8.19 -2.29 -2.46
N GLY A 44 9.21 -3.08 -2.09
CA GLY A 44 9.24 -3.77 -0.79
C GLY A 44 9.33 -2.79 0.39
N ALA A 45 10.07 -1.68 0.24
CA ALA A 45 10.12 -0.64 1.26
C ALA A 45 8.79 0.13 1.35
N ALA A 46 8.15 0.41 0.20
CA ALA A 46 6.83 1.00 0.17
C ALA A 46 5.78 0.13 0.87
N ALA A 47 5.82 -1.19 0.69
CA ALA A 47 4.91 -2.13 1.34
C ALA A 47 5.07 -2.10 2.88
N ILE A 48 6.31 -2.12 3.37
CA ILE A 48 6.63 -1.99 4.80
C ILE A 48 6.10 -0.67 5.35
N PHE A 49 6.33 0.44 4.64
CA PHE A 49 5.82 1.75 5.02
C PHE A 49 4.29 1.77 5.16
N THR A 50 3.57 1.21 4.18
CA THR A 50 2.10 1.15 4.23
C THR A 50 1.58 0.33 5.42
N TRP A 51 2.22 -0.79 5.76
CA TRP A 51 1.79 -1.56 6.94
C TRP A 51 2.03 -0.81 8.26
N HIS A 52 3.15 -0.11 8.40
CA HIS A 52 3.43 0.68 9.59
C HIS A 52 2.45 1.85 9.75
N HIS A 53 2.04 2.49 8.65
CA HIS A 53 1.10 3.61 8.70
C HIS A 53 -0.34 3.16 8.94
N TYR A 54 -0.72 2.00 8.38
CA TYR A 54 -2.04 1.39 8.63
C TYR A 54 -2.26 1.08 10.12
N GLY A 55 -1.26 0.51 10.81
CA GLY A 55 -1.35 0.20 12.24
C GLY A 55 -1.40 1.45 13.15
N ALA A 56 -0.87 2.58 12.69
CA ALA A 56 -0.86 3.84 13.43
C ALA A 56 -2.18 4.63 13.29
N SER A 57 -2.95 4.39 12.23
CA SER A 57 -4.16 5.16 11.91
C SER A 57 -5.43 4.66 12.63
N GLY A 58 -5.32 3.73 13.58
CA GLY A 58 -6.40 3.34 14.49
C GLY A 58 -7.51 2.46 13.89
N ASP A 59 -7.45 2.17 12.59
CA ASP A 59 -8.44 1.35 11.84
C ASP A 59 -8.03 -0.12 11.73
N SER A 60 -7.22 -0.62 12.66
CA SER A 60 -7.00 -2.05 12.78
C SER A 60 -8.32 -2.68 13.25
N PRO A 61 -9.00 -3.56 12.48
CA PRO A 61 -10.23 -4.20 12.93
C PRO A 61 -9.97 -5.28 13.99
N LEU A 62 -8.72 -5.43 14.43
CA LEU A 62 -8.23 -6.32 15.48
C LEU A 62 -7.13 -5.59 16.27
#